data_AF-A0A7Y2ISI6-F1
#
_entry.id   AF-A0A7Y2ISI6-F1
#
_cell.length_a   1.000
_cell.length_b   1.000
_cell.length_c   1.000
_cell.angle_alpha   90.00
_cell.angle_beta   90.00
_cell.angle_gamma   90.00
#
_symmetry.space_group_name_H-M   'P 1'
#
loop_
_entity.id
_entity.type
_entity.pdbx_description
1 polymer ?
#
loop_
_entity_poly.entity_id
_entity_poly.type
_entity_poly.pdbx_seq_one_letter_code
_entity_poly.pdbx_strand_id
1 'polypeptide(L)'
;MIERLHREESGFTMLEKLGIALVILTALVFVPAIRGAIGDAYDAIFKNTDESGQITQASIAARGVLVTVTALIAFNGTGFLLLYTNLGKRLAFLVGGAASFGWLAIGSLLFVVYAPRGLRPARIEGLNAFQIRVPAAAVMIGSFILFVMFLAAMNRLEEAEAAETA
;
A
#
# COMPACT_ATOMS: atom_id res chain seq x y z
N MET A 1 42.56 18.76 -27.53
CA MET A 1 42.32 17.71 -26.52
C MET A 1 42.21 18.34 -25.12
N ILE A 2 41.35 19.34 -24.89
CA ILE A 2 41.05 19.90 -23.55
C ILE A 2 39.64 20.53 -23.56
N GLU A 3 38.60 19.78 -23.92
CA GLU A 3 37.23 20.34 -23.94
C GLU A 3 36.13 19.32 -23.59
N ARG A 4 36.49 18.21 -22.94
CA ARG A 4 35.55 17.13 -22.56
C ARG A 4 35.65 16.71 -21.09
N LEU A 5 36.02 17.61 -20.19
CA LEU A 5 36.17 17.29 -18.76
C LEU A 5 35.45 18.28 -17.82
N HIS A 6 34.41 18.97 -18.28
CA HIS A 6 33.72 19.97 -17.44
C HIS A 6 32.21 19.72 -17.26
N ARG A 7 31.76 18.49 -17.44
CA ARG A 7 30.35 18.11 -17.25
C ARG A 7 30.26 16.96 -16.25
N GLU A 8 30.60 17.21 -14.98
CA GLU A 8 30.21 16.34 -13.86
C GLU A 8 30.53 16.92 -12.45
N GLU A 9 30.44 18.24 -12.25
CA GLU A 9 30.63 18.88 -10.92
C GLU A 9 29.33 19.45 -10.32
N SER A 10 28.19 18.79 -10.54
CA SER A 10 26.94 19.05 -9.83
C SER A 10 26.62 17.84 -8.97
N GLY A 11 27.21 17.79 -7.77
CA GLY A 11 27.23 16.64 -6.85
C GLY A 11 25.90 16.23 -6.21
N PHE A 12 24.77 16.40 -6.88
CA PHE A 12 23.49 15.79 -6.50
C PHE A 12 22.61 15.63 -7.74
N THR A 13 22.34 14.38 -8.11
CA THR A 13 21.46 14.08 -9.24
C THR A 13 20.03 14.55 -8.94
N MET A 14 19.26 14.93 -9.97
CA MET A 14 17.88 15.40 -9.81
C MET A 14 17.00 14.38 -9.07
N LEU A 15 17.30 13.09 -9.24
CA LEU A 15 16.64 11.98 -8.56
C LEU A 15 17.01 11.89 -7.08
N GLU A 16 18.27 12.11 -6.70
CA GLU A 16 18.65 12.16 -5.28
C GLU A 16 18.02 13.34 -4.56
N LYS A 17 17.94 14.52 -5.19
CA LYS A 17 17.25 15.68 -4.59
C LYS A 17 15.78 15.39 -4.33
N LEU A 18 15.12 14.72 -5.28
CA LEU A 18 13.74 14.25 -5.12
C LEU A 18 13.61 13.22 -4.01
N GLY A 19 14.53 12.25 -3.95
CA GLY A 19 14.55 11.21 -2.92
C GLY A 19 14.73 11.79 -1.51
N ILE A 20 15.70 12.68 -1.33
CA ILE A 20 15.93 13.37 -0.05
C ILE A 20 14.72 14.21 0.33
N ALA A 21 14.15 14.96 -0.61
CA ALA A 21 12.94 15.73 -0.33
C ALA A 21 11.79 14.82 0.13
N LEU A 22 11.61 13.66 -0.49
CA LEU A 22 10.54 12.72 -0.15
C LEU A 22 10.77 12.02 1.20
N VAL A 23 12.02 11.74 1.57
CA VAL A 23 12.39 11.23 2.90
C VAL A 23 12.15 12.28 3.98
N ILE A 24 12.53 13.53 3.72
CA ILE A 24 12.24 14.64 4.64
C ILE A 24 10.73 14.80 4.79
N LEU A 25 9.98 14.76 3.68
CA LEU A 25 8.52 14.92 3.69
C LEU A 25 7.83 13.80 4.46
N THR A 26 8.28 12.54 4.33
CA THR A 26 7.76 11.42 5.12
C THR A 26 8.11 11.54 6.61
N ALA A 27 9.32 12.00 6.96
CA ALA A 27 9.67 12.29 8.35
C ALA A 27 8.79 13.42 8.95
N LEU A 28 8.50 14.45 8.16
CA LEU A 28 7.68 15.59 8.59
C LEU A 28 6.22 15.19 8.90
N VAL A 29 5.67 14.14 8.29
CA VAL A 29 4.32 13.61 8.62
C VAL A 29 4.22 13.10 10.06
N PHE A 30 5.34 12.79 10.71
CA PHE A 30 5.36 12.42 12.13
C PHE A 30 5.24 13.62 13.08
N VAL A 31 5.47 14.84 12.59
CA VAL A 31 5.29 16.06 13.38
C VAL A 31 3.79 16.37 13.50
N PRO A 32 3.23 16.47 14.73
CA PRO A 32 1.80 16.69 14.92
C PRO A 32 1.25 17.92 14.21
N ALA A 33 2.00 19.03 14.20
CA ALA A 33 1.58 20.27 13.54
C ALA A 33 1.46 20.11 12.00
N ILE A 34 2.39 19.38 11.39
CA ILE A 34 2.39 19.14 9.94
C ILE A 34 1.27 18.18 9.57
N ARG A 35 1.08 17.12 10.38
CA ARG A 35 -0.05 16.20 10.20
C ARG A 35 -1.39 16.91 10.31
N GLY A 36 -1.53 17.83 11.28
CA GLY A 36 -2.71 18.68 11.44
C GLY A 36 -2.95 19.53 10.19
N ALA A 37 -1.93 20.26 9.74
CA ALA A 37 -2.02 21.11 8.55
C ALA A 37 -2.37 20.32 7.26
N ILE A 38 -1.81 19.12 7.09
CA ILE A 38 -2.16 18.22 5.97
C ILE A 38 -3.63 17.76 6.09
N GLY A 39 -4.07 17.44 7.30
CA GLY A 39 -5.46 17.08 7.58
C GLY A 39 -6.44 18.21 7.27
N ASP A 40 -6.10 19.43 7.67
CA ASP A 40 -6.90 20.62 7.41
C ASP A 40 -6.97 20.96 5.92
N ALA A 41 -5.84 20.84 5.21
CA ALA A 41 -5.79 21.01 3.75
C ALA A 41 -6.61 19.94 3.03
N TYR A 42 -6.53 18.70 3.49
CA TYR A 42 -7.31 17.59 2.96
C TYR A 42 -8.81 17.79 3.17
N ASP A 43 -9.22 18.20 4.37
CA ASP A 43 -10.61 18.53 4.66
C ASP A 43 -11.06 19.75 3.83
N ALA A 44 -10.25 20.78 3.66
CA ALA A 44 -10.60 21.95 2.83
C ALA A 44 -10.86 21.60 1.35
N ILE A 45 -10.16 20.61 0.81
CA ILE A 45 -10.28 20.21 -0.61
C ILE A 45 -11.40 19.17 -0.80
N PHE A 46 -11.53 18.22 0.12
CA PHE A 46 -12.39 17.05 -0.09
C PHE A 46 -13.64 17.00 0.80
N LYS A 47 -13.78 17.86 1.82
CA LYS A 47 -14.96 17.87 2.70
C LYS A 47 -16.03 18.82 2.14
N ASN A 48 -17.01 18.26 1.46
CA ASN A 48 -18.21 18.99 1.05
C ASN A 48 -19.37 18.65 1.99
N THR A 49 -20.01 19.70 2.50
CA THR A 49 -21.10 19.60 3.49
C THR A 49 -22.39 20.12 2.86
N ASP A 50 -23.49 19.42 3.07
CA ASP A 50 -24.82 19.81 2.59
C ASP A 50 -25.46 20.90 3.47
N GLU A 51 -26.59 21.47 3.07
CA GLU A 51 -27.35 22.49 3.80
C GLU A 51 -27.72 22.07 5.24
N SER A 52 -27.79 20.76 5.49
CA SER A 52 -28.04 20.17 6.81
C SER A 52 -26.80 20.05 7.72
N GLY A 53 -25.64 20.55 7.28
CA GLY A 53 -24.37 20.44 8.02
C GLY A 53 -23.75 19.04 8.03
N GLN A 54 -24.27 18.11 7.21
CA GLN A 54 -23.78 16.74 7.09
C GLN A 54 -22.80 16.58 5.91
N ILE A 55 -21.78 15.76 6.10
CA ILE A 55 -20.79 15.44 5.05
C ILE A 55 -21.50 14.69 3.92
N THR A 56 -21.40 15.20 2.69
CA THR A 56 -22.06 14.62 1.51
C THR A 56 -21.53 13.22 1.21
N GLN A 57 -22.38 12.30 0.75
CA GLN A 57 -21.96 10.94 0.37
C GLN A 57 -20.89 10.95 -0.73
N ALA A 58 -20.95 11.92 -1.66
CA ALA A 58 -19.96 12.11 -2.70
C ALA A 58 -18.57 12.42 -2.12
N SER A 59 -18.48 13.27 -1.09
CA SER A 59 -17.20 13.56 -0.43
C SER A 59 -16.64 12.35 0.32
N ILE A 60 -17.48 11.57 1.00
CA ILE A 60 -17.05 10.32 1.66
C ILE A 60 -16.49 9.33 0.63
N ALA A 61 -17.20 9.14 -0.48
CA ALA A 61 -16.76 8.27 -1.57
C ALA A 61 -15.44 8.75 -2.20
N ALA A 62 -15.31 10.04 -2.51
CA ALA A 62 -14.09 10.62 -3.08
C ALA A 62 -12.87 10.45 -2.15
N ARG A 63 -13.07 10.67 -0.85
CA ARG A 63 -12.05 10.43 0.18
C ARG A 63 -11.62 8.96 0.22
N GLY A 64 -12.57 8.03 0.15
CA GLY A 64 -12.29 6.59 0.09
C GLY A 64 -11.51 6.19 -1.17
N VAL A 65 -11.90 6.69 -2.34
CA VAL A 65 -11.19 6.45 -3.61
C VAL A 65 -9.77 6.98 -3.53
N LEU A 66 -9.57 8.21 -3.02
CA LEU A 66 -8.25 8.80 -2.89
C LEU A 66 -7.34 7.96 -1.98
N VAL A 67 -7.81 7.55 -0.80
CA VAL A 67 -7.04 6.67 0.10
C VAL A 67 -6.67 5.36 -0.59
N THR A 68 -7.60 4.79 -1.37
CA THR A 68 -7.37 3.54 -2.09
C THR A 68 -6.30 3.71 -3.17
N VAL A 69 -6.36 4.77 -3.96
CA VAL A 69 -5.37 5.08 -5.01
C VAL A 69 -4.00 5.36 -4.39
N THR A 70 -3.94 6.15 -3.32
CA THR A 70 -2.69 6.41 -2.60
C THR A 70 -2.09 5.12 -2.04
N ALA A 71 -2.91 4.22 -1.48
CA ALA A 71 -2.46 2.92 -1.00
C ALA A 71 -1.91 2.04 -2.14
N LEU A 72 -2.58 2.00 -3.30
CA LEU A 72 -2.09 1.28 -4.48
C LEU A 72 -0.74 1.82 -4.95
N ILE A 73 -0.59 3.15 -5.03
CA ILE A 73 0.68 3.79 -5.44
C ILE A 73 1.78 3.47 -4.43
N ALA A 74 1.53 3.63 -3.12
CA ALA A 74 2.52 3.35 -2.09
C ALA A 74 2.97 1.89 -2.10
N PHE A 75 2.02 0.97 -2.29
CA PHE A 75 2.29 -0.45 -2.33
C PHE A 75 3.09 -0.88 -3.57
N ASN A 76 2.65 -0.47 -4.77
CA ASN A 76 3.37 -0.75 -6.01
C ASN A 76 4.72 -0.03 -6.06
N GLY A 77 4.79 1.19 -5.53
CA GLY A 77 6.02 1.96 -5.40
C GLY A 77 7.03 1.27 -4.47
N THR A 78 6.57 0.69 -3.36
CA THR A 78 7.43 -0.11 -2.47
C THR A 78 7.96 -1.34 -3.21
N GLY A 79 7.10 -2.06 -3.95
CA GLY A 79 7.52 -3.17 -4.79
C GLY A 79 8.55 -2.77 -5.85
N PHE A 80 8.35 -1.63 -6.51
CA PHE A 80 9.30 -1.08 -7.48
C PHE A 80 10.66 -0.75 -6.85
N LEU A 81 10.66 -0.10 -5.67
CA LEU A 81 11.90 0.23 -4.96
C LEU A 81 12.66 -1.02 -4.54
N LEU A 82 11.97 -2.06 -4.07
CA LEU A 82 12.57 -3.36 -3.74
C LEU A 82 13.18 -4.05 -4.96
N LEU A 83 12.52 -3.98 -6.12
CA LEU A 83 13.04 -4.49 -7.39
C LEU A 83 14.25 -3.70 -7.91
N TYR A 84 14.35 -2.41 -7.55
CA TYR A 84 15.43 -1.53 -7.98
C TYR A 84 16.72 -1.72 -7.17
N THR A 85 16.63 -2.15 -5.90
CA THR A 85 17.79 -2.30 -5.00
C THR A 85 18.71 -3.50 -5.30
N ASN A 86 18.57 -4.16 -6.45
CA ASN A 86 19.43 -5.25 -6.91
C ASN A 86 19.52 -6.48 -5.98
N LEU A 87 18.63 -6.61 -4.97
CA LEU A 87 18.22 -7.91 -4.47
C LEU A 87 17.68 -8.67 -5.69
N GLY A 88 18.32 -9.77 -6.09
CA GLY A 88 18.09 -10.46 -7.36
C GLY A 88 16.62 -10.41 -7.76
N LYS A 89 16.31 -9.89 -8.97
CA LYS A 89 14.95 -9.50 -9.41
C LYS A 89 13.85 -10.52 -9.10
N ARG A 90 14.22 -11.79 -8.97
CA ARG A 90 13.37 -12.90 -8.52
C ARG A 90 13.05 -12.84 -7.02
N LEU A 91 14.05 -12.71 -6.16
CA LEU A 91 13.86 -12.58 -4.71
C LEU A 91 13.01 -11.36 -4.35
N ALA A 92 13.28 -10.20 -4.96
CA ALA A 92 12.49 -9.00 -4.72
C ALA A 92 11.02 -9.16 -5.15
N PHE A 93 10.75 -9.84 -6.27
CA PHE A 93 9.38 -10.18 -6.67
C PHE A 93 8.71 -11.12 -5.67
N LEU A 94 9.43 -12.13 -5.19
CA LEU A 94 8.89 -13.10 -4.25
C LEU A 94 8.60 -12.49 -2.86
N VAL A 95 9.49 -11.63 -2.36
CA VAL A 95 9.32 -10.88 -1.12
C VAL A 95 8.17 -9.89 -1.25
N GLY A 96 8.09 -9.17 -2.37
CA GLY A 96 6.98 -8.25 -2.67
C GLY A 96 5.64 -9.00 -2.66
N GLY A 97 5.54 -10.10 -3.41
CA GLY A 97 4.35 -10.95 -3.43
C GLY A 97 3.98 -11.50 -2.05
N ALA A 98 4.95 -11.98 -1.27
CA ALA A 98 4.72 -12.44 0.09
C ALA A 98 4.17 -11.31 0.99
N ALA A 99 4.78 -10.13 0.98
CA ALA A 99 4.29 -8.99 1.75
C ALA A 99 2.86 -8.58 1.32
N SER A 100 2.62 -8.55 0.02
CA SER A 100 1.33 -8.22 -0.59
C SER A 100 0.21 -9.15 -0.16
N PHE A 101 0.40 -10.45 -0.36
CA PHE A 101 -0.62 -11.45 -0.07
C PHE A 101 -0.75 -11.72 1.42
N GLY A 102 0.34 -11.61 2.19
CA GLY A 102 0.31 -11.65 3.65
C GLY A 102 -0.54 -10.51 4.23
N TRP A 103 -0.38 -9.29 3.72
CA TRP A 103 -1.20 -8.14 4.12
C TRP A 103 -2.69 -8.34 3.80
N LEU A 104 -3.00 -8.81 2.59
CA LEU A 104 -4.38 -9.11 2.18
C LEU A 104 -5.00 -10.23 3.02
N ALA A 105 -4.23 -11.27 3.36
CA ALA A 105 -4.69 -12.37 4.20
C ALA A 105 -5.04 -11.88 5.61
N ILE A 106 -4.16 -11.09 6.24
CA ILE A 106 -4.39 -10.51 7.57
C ILE A 106 -5.59 -9.55 7.55
N GLY A 107 -5.65 -8.65 6.56
CA GLY A 107 -6.76 -7.70 6.44
C GLY A 107 -8.11 -8.39 6.24
N SER A 108 -8.15 -9.43 5.40
CA SER A 108 -9.36 -10.21 5.15
C SER A 108 -9.75 -11.05 6.36
N LEU A 109 -8.78 -11.63 7.08
CA LEU A 109 -9.02 -12.33 8.34
C LEU A 109 -9.64 -11.42 9.39
N LEU A 110 -9.08 -10.22 9.58
CA LEU A 110 -9.64 -9.22 10.50
C LEU A 110 -11.07 -8.86 10.12
N PHE A 111 -11.36 -8.72 8.83
CA PHE A 111 -12.73 -8.49 8.37
C PHE A 111 -13.64 -9.69 8.67
N VAL A 112 -13.22 -10.92 8.40
CA VAL A 112 -14.03 -12.13 8.70
C VAL A 112 -14.34 -12.26 10.19
N VAL A 113 -13.35 -11.97 11.06
CA VAL A 113 -13.46 -12.09 12.52
C VAL A 113 -14.27 -10.95 13.13
N TYR A 114 -13.96 -9.70 12.75
CA TYR A 114 -14.49 -8.48 13.35
C TYR A 114 -15.57 -7.77 12.52
N ALA A 115 -15.98 -8.32 11.37
CA ALA A 115 -17.10 -7.75 10.60
C ALA A 115 -18.30 -7.52 11.53
N PRO A 116 -18.86 -6.29 11.53
CA PRO A 116 -19.91 -5.87 12.46
C PRO A 116 -21.03 -6.92 12.53
N ARG A 117 -21.30 -7.41 13.74
CA ARG A 117 -22.37 -8.38 14.00
C ARG A 117 -23.76 -7.74 14.10
N GLY A 118 -23.89 -6.43 13.86
CA GLY A 118 -25.17 -5.71 13.96
C GLY A 118 -25.09 -4.28 13.44
N LEU A 119 -25.81 -4.00 12.36
CA LEU A 119 -27.12 -3.35 12.25
C LEU A 119 -27.44 -3.61 10.78
N ARG A 120 -28.53 -4.34 10.50
CA ARG A 120 -28.99 -4.59 9.13
C ARG A 120 -28.95 -3.24 8.40
N PRO A 121 -28.10 -3.05 7.37
CA PRO A 121 -28.14 -1.81 6.63
C PRO A 121 -29.57 -1.68 6.12
N ALA A 122 -30.23 -0.57 6.43
CA ALA A 122 -31.65 -0.34 6.13
C ALA A 122 -31.98 -0.44 4.63
N ARG A 123 -30.96 -0.61 3.76
CA ARG A 123 -31.05 -0.69 2.30
C ARG A 123 -30.52 -1.99 1.68
N ILE A 124 -30.03 -2.96 2.47
CA ILE A 124 -29.70 -4.30 1.94
C ILE A 124 -30.70 -5.31 2.53
N GLU A 125 -31.91 -5.31 1.98
CA GLU A 125 -32.90 -6.32 2.31
C GLU A 125 -32.46 -7.68 1.76
N GLY A 126 -32.23 -8.65 2.65
CA GLY A 126 -32.15 -10.07 2.27
C GLY A 126 -30.80 -10.77 2.44
N LEU A 127 -29.69 -10.06 2.73
CA LEU A 127 -28.41 -10.75 3.00
C LEU A 127 -28.24 -11.09 4.49
N ASN A 128 -28.06 -12.37 4.79
CA ASN A 128 -27.69 -12.84 6.13
C ASN A 128 -26.29 -12.30 6.50
N ALA A 129 -26.04 -12.01 7.79
CA ALA A 129 -24.74 -11.58 8.31
C ALA A 129 -23.58 -12.51 7.90
N PHE A 130 -23.87 -13.79 7.66
CA PHE A 130 -22.90 -14.75 7.12
C PHE A 130 -22.54 -14.50 5.65
N GLN A 131 -23.52 -14.17 4.80
CA GLN A 131 -23.31 -13.95 3.36
C GLN A 131 -22.41 -12.73 3.08
N ILE A 132 -22.45 -11.71 3.94
CA ILE A 132 -21.57 -10.54 3.86
C ILE A 132 -20.09 -10.90 4.06
N ARG A 133 -19.81 -12.01 4.75
CA ARG A 133 -18.44 -12.46 5.04
C ARG A 133 -17.86 -13.39 3.99
N VAL A 134 -18.71 -13.99 3.15
CA VAL A 134 -18.28 -14.96 2.14
C VAL A 134 -17.24 -14.37 1.17
N PRO A 135 -17.40 -13.14 0.63
CA PRO A 135 -16.38 -12.54 -0.23
C PRO A 135 -15.05 -12.32 0.49
N ALA A 136 -15.09 -11.81 1.73
CA ALA A 136 -13.89 -11.59 2.53
C ALA A 136 -13.18 -12.90 2.90
N ALA A 137 -13.94 -13.95 3.21
CA ALA A 137 -13.39 -15.28 3.47
C ALA A 137 -12.74 -15.88 2.21
N ALA A 138 -13.33 -15.69 1.03
CA ALA A 138 -12.74 -16.14 -0.23
C ALA A 138 -11.41 -15.41 -0.51
N VAL A 139 -11.37 -14.09 -0.32
CA VAL A 139 -10.13 -13.31 -0.46
C VAL A 139 -9.09 -13.72 0.58
N MET A 140 -9.50 -13.98 1.83
CA MET A 140 -8.62 -14.48 2.89
C MET A 140 -7.97 -15.81 2.49
N ILE A 141 -8.75 -16.80 2.08
CA ILE A 141 -8.23 -18.12 1.70
C ILE A 141 -7.32 -18.00 0.47
N GLY A 142 -7.77 -17.30 -0.58
CA GLY A 142 -7.00 -17.14 -1.80
C GLY A 142 -5.67 -16.42 -1.57
N SER A 143 -5.68 -15.31 -0.82
CA SER A 143 -4.46 -14.58 -0.47
C SER A 143 -3.55 -15.37 0.47
N PHE A 144 -4.10 -16.15 1.40
CA PHE A 144 -3.29 -17.01 2.27
C PHE A 144 -2.58 -18.12 1.48
N ILE A 145 -3.25 -18.76 0.52
CA ILE A 145 -2.62 -19.75 -0.37
C ILE A 145 -1.48 -19.11 -1.15
N LEU A 146 -1.72 -17.96 -1.78
CA LEU A 146 -0.69 -17.25 -2.53
C LEU A 146 0.48 -16.86 -1.62
N PHE A 147 0.21 -16.35 -0.41
CA PHE A 147 1.24 -16.04 0.58
C PHE A 147 2.15 -17.24 0.87
N VAL A 148 1.57 -18.40 1.17
CA VAL A 148 2.33 -19.64 1.42
C VAL A 148 3.12 -20.07 0.18
N MET A 149 2.55 -19.96 -1.02
CA MET A 149 3.25 -20.26 -2.27
C MET A 149 4.47 -19.36 -2.48
N PHE A 150 4.36 -18.05 -2.17
CA PHE A 150 5.48 -17.12 -2.24
C PHE A 150 6.57 -17.46 -1.21
N LEU A 151 6.20 -17.80 0.03
CA LEU A 151 7.17 -18.27 1.04
C LEU A 151 7.91 -19.53 0.58
N ALA A 152 7.17 -20.53 0.08
CA ALA A 152 7.75 -21.77 -0.41
C ALA A 152 8.68 -21.53 -1.62
N ALA A 153 8.28 -20.62 -2.53
CA ALA A 153 9.10 -20.25 -3.67
C ALA A 153 10.40 -19.53 -3.26
N MET A 154 10.36 -18.69 -2.21
CA MET A 154 11.57 -18.06 -1.66
C MET A 154 12.53 -19.11 -1.08
N ASN A 155 12.02 -20.01 -0.23
CA ASN A 155 12.85 -21.05 0.37
C ASN A 155 13.53 -21.93 -0.71
N ARG A 156 12.80 -22.28 -1.77
CA ARG A 156 13.36 -23.03 -2.91
C ARG A 156 14.39 -22.24 -3.71
N LEU A 157 14.23 -20.91 -3.80
CA LEU A 157 15.20 -20.05 -4.48
C LEU A 157 16.50 -19.98 -3.67
N GLU A 158 16.40 -19.80 -2.35
CA GLU A 158 17.55 -19.78 -1.44
C GLU A 158 18.31 -21.11 -1.46
N GLU A 159 17.61 -22.25 -1.44
CA GLU A 159 18.20 -23.58 -1.57
C GLU A 159 18.96 -23.76 -2.91
N ALA A 160 18.39 -23.23 -4.00
CA ALA A 160 19.01 -23.31 -5.33
C ALA A 160 20.27 -22.44 -5.43
N GLU A 161 20.23 -21.22 -4.89
CA GLU A 161 21.40 -20.33 -4.84
C GLU A 161 22.50 -20.93 -3.96
N ALA A 162 22.15 -21.51 -2.80
CA ALA A 162 23.11 -22.18 -1.93
C ALA A 162 23.83 -23.36 -2.62
N ALA A 163 23.10 -24.15 -3.42
CA ALA A 163 23.65 -25.27 -4.17
C ALA A 163 24.57 -24.86 -5.33
N GLU A 164 24.35 -23.69 -5.94
CA GLU A 164 25.20 -23.16 -7.01
C GLU A 164 26.53 -22.59 -6.49
N THR A 165 26.55 -22.15 -5.22
CA THR A 165 27.74 -21.61 -4.56
C THR A 165 28.62 -22.65 -3.84
N ALA A 166 28.19 -23.91 -3.79
CA ALA A 166 28.89 -25.03 -3.13
C ALA A 166 29.73 -25.84 -4.12
#